data_AF-A0A1V9G2A0-F1
#
_entry.id   AF-A0A1V9G2A0-F1
#
_cell.length_a   1.000
_cell.length_b   1.000
_cell.length_c   1.000
_cell.angle_alpha   90.00
_cell.angle_beta   90.00
_cell.angle_gamma   90.00
#
_symmetry.space_group_name_H-M   'P 1'
#
loop_
_entity.id
_entity.type
_entity.pdbx_description
1 polymer ?
#
loop_
_entity_poly.entity_id
_entity_poly.type
_entity_poly.pdbx_seq_one_letter_code
_entity_poly.pdbx_strand_id
1 'polypeptide(L)'
;MTFQIKIEYHKRPIRLTVEQLYIDERMERYKITARNGDIVMESNRPILRAKGLKHRMPAWKQIDGKDLSTHTIELIAQAIQNHVEAKPTK
;
A
#
# COMPACT_ATOMS: atom_id res chain seq x y z
N MET A 1 -9.95 -4.83 6.16
CA MET A 1 -8.88 -5.40 7.01
C MET A 1 -7.97 -4.27 7.46
N THR A 2 -7.57 -4.22 8.73
CA THR A 2 -6.69 -3.16 9.26
C THR A 2 -5.39 -3.74 9.78
N PHE A 3 -4.27 -3.11 9.47
CA PHE A 3 -2.93 -3.53 9.90
C PHE A 3 -2.00 -2.34 10.04
N GLN A 4 -0.84 -2.55 10.67
CA GLN A 4 0.18 -1.51 10.81
C GLN A 4 1.38 -1.83 9.94
N ILE A 5 1.94 -0.79 9.32
CA ILE A 5 3.21 -0.85 8.61
C ILE A 5 4.23 0.08 9.26
N LYS A 6 5.51 -0.21 9.03
CA LYS A 6 6.62 0.66 9.40
C LYS A 6 7.34 1.04 8.11
N ILE A 7 7.57 2.34 7.93
CA ILE A 7 8.43 2.87 6.86
C ILE A 7 9.60 3.62 7.50
N GLU A 8 10.74 3.63 6.83
CA GLU A 8 11.88 4.45 7.21
C GLU A 8 11.90 5.70 6.32
N TYR A 9 11.63 6.86 6.91
CA TYR A 9 11.60 8.13 6.19
C TYR A 9 12.59 9.09 6.84
N HIS A 10 13.60 9.55 6.09
CA HIS A 10 14.70 10.38 6.60
C HIS A 10 15.35 9.83 7.88
N LYS A 11 15.70 8.53 7.88
CA LYS A 11 16.29 7.80 9.03
C LYS A 11 15.42 7.76 10.29
N ARG A 12 14.13 8.07 10.17
CA ARG A 12 13.16 7.98 11.26
C ARG A 12 12.14 6.89 10.93
N PRO A 13 11.95 5.90 11.81
CA PRO A 13 10.89 4.93 11.62
C PRO A 13 9.54 5.58 11.89
N ILE A 14 8.64 5.52 10.93
CA ILE A 14 7.27 6.00 11.03
C ILE A 14 6.34 4.79 11.02
N ARG A 15 5.43 4.74 12.00
CA ARG A 15 4.34 3.76 12.03
C ARG A 15 3.11 4.37 11.38
N LEU A 16 2.51 3.63 10.47
CA LEU A 16 1.31 4.01 9.76
C LEU A 16 0.23 2.95 9.97
N THR A 17 -1.01 3.39 10.16
CA THR A 17 -2.15 2.48 10.20
C THR A 17 -2.73 2.40 8.80
N VAL A 18 -2.92 1.17 8.32
CA VAL A 18 -3.41 0.89 6.97
C VAL A 18 -4.72 0.14 7.09
N GLU A 19 -5.75 0.62 6.42
CA GLU A 19 -7.05 0.01 6.33
C GLU A 19 -7.35 -0.30 4.86
N GLN A 20 -7.59 -1.57 4.55
CA GLN A 20 -8.07 -1.98 3.25
C GLN A 20 -9.55 -1.57 3.11
N LEU A 21 -9.80 -0.60 2.24
CA LEU A 21 -11.15 -0.08 1.96
C LEU A 21 -11.89 -0.95 0.95
N TYR A 22 -11.16 -1.44 -0.06
CA TYR A 22 -11.76 -2.13 -1.20
C TYR A 22 -10.76 -3.08 -1.86
N ILE A 23 -11.26 -4.19 -2.38
CA ILE A 23 -10.51 -5.11 -3.23
C ILE A 23 -11.47 -5.79 -4.21
N ASP A 24 -11.09 -5.79 -5.48
CA ASP A 24 -11.72 -6.58 -6.53
C ASP A 24 -10.65 -7.25 -7.41
N GLU A 25 -11.06 -7.87 -8.52
CA GLU A 25 -10.16 -8.53 -9.47
C GLU A 25 -9.21 -7.57 -10.19
N ARG A 26 -9.53 -6.27 -10.23
CA ARG A 26 -8.79 -5.26 -10.99
C ARG A 26 -7.83 -4.47 -10.10
N MET A 27 -8.27 -4.11 -8.91
CA MET A 27 -7.58 -3.16 -8.03
C MET A 27 -7.90 -3.37 -6.56
N GLU A 28 -7.02 -2.84 -5.74
CA GLU A 28 -7.20 -2.75 -4.29
C GLU A 28 -6.94 -1.32 -3.82
N ARG A 29 -7.68 -0.89 -2.79
CA ARG A 29 -7.55 0.43 -2.19
C ARG A 29 -7.28 0.33 -0.70
N TYR A 30 -6.36 1.17 -0.25
CA TYR A 30 -5.98 1.28 1.14
C TYR A 30 -6.05 2.71 1.60
N LYS A 31 -6.67 2.94 2.75
CA LYS A 31 -6.55 4.16 3.52
C LYS A 31 -5.32 4.05 4.41
N ILE A 32 -4.47 5.07 4.41
CA ILE A 32 -3.29 5.15 5.26
C ILE A 32 -3.47 6.36 6.17
N THR A 33 -3.59 6.09 7.46
CA THR A 33 -3.71 7.12 8.50
C THR A 33 -2.34 7.41 9.08
N ALA A 34 -1.92 8.67 8.92
CA ALA A 34 -0.69 9.23 9.47
C ALA A 34 -1.02 10.37 10.44
N ARG A 35 -0.02 10.84 11.19
CA ARG A 35 -0.19 11.96 12.14
C ARG A 35 -0.63 13.25 11.44
N ASN A 36 -0.21 13.44 10.19
CA ASN A 36 -0.44 14.65 9.40
C ASN A 36 -1.65 14.55 8.45
N GLY A 37 -2.42 13.47 8.54
CA GLY A 37 -3.63 13.26 7.75
C GLY A 37 -3.78 11.85 7.23
N ASP A 38 -4.91 11.64 6.56
CA ASP A 38 -5.23 10.41 5.87
C ASP A 38 -4.92 10.56 4.38
N ILE A 39 -4.43 9.50 3.77
CA ILE A 39 -4.30 9.38 2.31
C ILE A 39 -4.99 8.09 1.84
N VAL A 40 -5.34 8.04 0.56
CA VAL A 40 -5.83 6.81 -0.06
C VAL A 40 -4.92 6.43 -1.21
N MET A 41 -4.47 5.18 -1.22
CA MET A 41 -3.66 4.60 -2.27
C MET A 41 -4.41 3.47 -2.98
N GLU A 42 -4.21 3.38 -4.29
CA GLU A 42 -4.76 2.34 -5.17
C GLU A 42 -3.62 1.54 -5.81
N SER A 43 -3.82 0.23 -5.94
CA SER A 43 -2.88 -0.69 -6.59
C SER A 43 -3.57 -1.60 -7.60
N ASN A 44 -2.87 -1.92 -8.69
CA ASN A 44 -3.28 -2.93 -9.67
C ASN A 44 -2.73 -4.33 -9.36
N ARG A 45 -2.26 -4.58 -8.14
CA ARG A 45 -1.76 -5.90 -7.72
C ARG A 45 -2.75 -7.05 -8.01
N PRO A 46 -4.07 -6.93 -7.75
CA PRO A 46 -5.01 -8.03 -7.98
C PRO A 46 -5.05 -8.51 -9.44
N ILE A 47 -5.11 -7.60 -10.41
CA ILE A 47 -5.16 -8.00 -11.83
C ILE A 47 -3.86 -8.66 -12.28
N LEU A 48 -2.71 -8.23 -11.75
CA LEU A 48 -1.44 -8.88 -12.04
C LEU A 48 -1.42 -10.31 -11.50
N ARG A 49 -1.96 -10.53 -10.29
CA ARG A 49 -2.07 -11.87 -9.70
C ARG A 49 -3.07 -12.75 -10.46
N ALA A 50 -4.22 -12.22 -10.86
CA ALA A 50 -5.23 -12.94 -11.64
C ALA A 50 -4.68 -13.38 -13.01
N LYS A 51 -3.80 -12.58 -13.62
CA LYS A 51 -3.11 -12.91 -14.89
C LYS A 51 -1.86 -13.79 -14.73
N GLY A 52 -1.57 -14.28 -13.53
CA GLY A 52 -0.36 -15.07 -13.26
C GLY A 52 0.94 -14.26 -13.26
N LEU A 53 0.89 -12.94 -13.37
CA LEU A 53 2.03 -12.02 -13.41
C LEU A 53 2.52 -11.65 -12.00
N LYS A 54 2.73 -12.67 -11.15
CA LYS A 54 3.13 -12.51 -9.75
C LYS A 54 4.47 -11.81 -9.55
N HIS A 55 5.36 -11.87 -10.55
CA HIS A 55 6.69 -11.25 -10.53
C HIS A 55 6.70 -9.80 -11.02
N ARG A 56 5.60 -9.33 -11.62
CA ARG A 56 5.52 -7.95 -12.12
C ARG A 56 5.23 -7.02 -10.96
N MET A 57 6.02 -5.95 -10.84
CA MET A 57 5.79 -4.93 -9.82
C MET A 57 4.41 -4.28 -10.03
N PRO A 58 3.55 -4.24 -9.00
CA PRO A 58 2.30 -3.52 -9.08
C PRO A 58 2.54 -2.01 -9.15
N ALA A 59 1.71 -1.33 -9.93
CA ALA A 59 1.65 0.11 -9.96
C ALA A 59 0.83 0.60 -8.77
N TRP A 60 1.36 1.59 -8.06
CA TRP A 60 0.71 2.25 -6.94
C TRP A 60 0.52 3.72 -7.27
N LYS A 61 -0.62 4.27 -6.88
CA LYS A 61 -0.89 5.71 -6.99
C LYS A 61 -1.67 6.20 -5.78
N GLN A 62 -1.40 7.43 -5.39
CA GLN A 62 -2.26 8.16 -4.46
C GLN A 62 -3.48 8.67 -5.24
N ILE A 63 -4.67 8.53 -4.66
CA ILE A 63 -5.94 8.97 -5.26
C ILE A 63 -6.67 10.01 -4.41
N ASP A 64 -6.29 10.15 -3.13
CA ASP A 64 -6.89 11.13 -2.21
C ASP A 64 -5.90 11.49 -1.07
N GLY A 65 -6.17 12.60 -0.39
CA GLY A 65 -5.39 13.15 0.71
C GLY A 65 -4.26 14.09 0.28
N LYS A 66 -3.43 14.51 1.25
CA LYS A 66 -2.32 15.44 0.99
C LYS A 66 -1.26 14.81 0.09
N ASP A 67 -0.87 15.51 -0.98
CA ASP A 67 0.16 15.04 -1.91
C ASP A 67 1.45 14.67 -1.19
N LEU A 68 1.92 13.45 -1.46
CA LEU A 68 3.19 12.94 -0.97
C LEU A 68 4.23 12.92 -2.10
N SER A 69 5.51 13.00 -1.72
CA SER A 69 6.57 12.79 -2.69
C SER A 69 6.56 11.36 -3.22
N THR A 70 7.00 11.17 -4.47
CA THR A 70 7.12 9.85 -5.11
C THR A 70 7.85 8.84 -4.24
N HIS A 71 8.98 9.25 -3.64
CA HIS A 71 9.75 8.39 -2.73
C HIS A 71 8.93 7.91 -1.52
N THR A 72 8.08 8.78 -0.95
CA THR A 72 7.23 8.40 0.19
C THR A 72 6.17 7.40 -0.24
N ILE A 73 5.57 7.61 -1.41
CA ILE A 73 4.58 6.70 -2.00
C ILE A 73 5.21 5.31 -2.23
N GLU A 74 6.42 5.26 -2.78
CA GLU A 74 7.16 4.01 -2.99
C GLU A 74 7.44 3.26 -1.69
N LEU A 75 7.87 3.95 -0.64
CA LEU A 75 8.12 3.34 0.68
C LEU A 75 6.84 2.75 1.27
N ILE A 76 5.72 3.48 1.20
CA ILE A 76 4.43 3.00 1.69
C ILE A 76 3.96 1.79 0.86
N ALA A 77 4.02 1.89 -0.46
CA ALA A 77 3.65 0.83 -1.39
C ALA A 77 4.43 -0.46 -1.12
N GLN A 78 5.76 -0.36 -0.98
CA GLN A 78 6.61 -1.51 -0.68
C GLN A 78 6.27 -2.13 0.68
N ALA A 79 6.02 -1.32 1.70
CA ALA A 79 5.68 -1.82 3.03
C ALA A 79 4.31 -2.50 3.07
N ILE A 80 3.31 -1.96 2.36
CA ILE A 80 2.00 -2.61 2.18
C ILE A 80 2.17 -3.92 1.42
N GLN A 81 2.88 -3.91 0.29
CA GLN A 81 3.11 -5.10 -0.52
C GLN A 81 3.80 -6.19 0.28
N ASN A 82 4.87 -5.87 1.01
CA ASN A 82 5.57 -6.81 1.88
C ASN A 82 4.62 -7.41 2.93
N HIS A 83 3.76 -6.60 3.55
CA HIS A 83 2.81 -7.10 4.54
C HIS A 83 1.78 -8.06 3.93
N VAL A 84 1.21 -7.70 2.77
CA VAL A 84 0.15 -8.48 2.13
C VAL A 84 0.70 -9.77 1.51
N GLU A 85 1.94 -9.76 1.01
CA GLU A 85 2.61 -10.95 0.48
C GLU A 85 3.20 -11.84 1.58
N ALA A 86 3.64 -11.26 2.70
CA ALA A 86 4.15 -12.00 3.86
C ALA A 86 3.04 -12.66 4.71
N LYS A 87 1.77 -12.55 4.33
CA LYS A 87 0.74 -13.46 4.80
C LYS A 87 0.64 -14.63 3.80
N PRO A 88 1.31 -15.78 4.04
CA PRO A 88 0.91 -16.99 3.36
C PRO A 88 -0.49 -17.34 3.88
N THR A 89 -1.40 -17.56 2.94
CA THR A 89 -2.57 -18.43 3.09
C THR A 89 -2.35 -19.49 4.17
N LYS A 90 -3.14 -19.41 5.25
CA LYS A 90 -3.55 -20.60 6.01
C LYS A 90 -4.93 -20.98 5.54
#